data_AF-A0A1Y0I8Q6-F1
#
_entry.id   AF-A0A1Y0I8Q6-F1
#
_cell.length_a   1.000
_cell.length_b   1.000
_cell.length_c   1.000
_cell.angle_alpha   90.00
_cell.angle_beta   90.00
_cell.angle_gamma   90.00
#
_symmetry.space_group_name_H-M   'P 1'
#
loop_
_entity.id
_entity.type
_entity.pdbx_description
1 polymer ?
#
loop_
_entity_poly.entity_id
_entity_poly.type
_entity_poly.pdbx_seq_one_letter_code
_entity_poly.pdbx_strand_id
1 'polypeptide(L)'
;MNGIVSKMNTVILGTLIMLLSACANVELYVPKEGDTPHGYYAQQITPNSYLVSYETYKPITSEEVESLALRYAAELTRELKFGVFEVIHTDLEENVDLVESPELRGTTYASLHGSNTAVTPAYTREVRVKRVTLEILMSEPL
;
A
#
# COMPACT_ATOMS: atom_id res chain seq x y z
N MET A 1 43.30 30.98 -13.42
CA MET A 1 41.87 31.08 -13.05
C MET A 1 41.34 29.68 -12.76
N ASN A 2 41.70 29.08 -11.61
CA ASN A 2 41.41 27.66 -11.29
C ASN A 2 40.57 27.53 -10.02
N GLY A 3 39.52 28.35 -9.87
CA GLY A 3 38.75 28.43 -8.62
C GLY A 3 37.25 28.12 -8.70
N ILE A 4 36.69 27.96 -9.90
CA ILE A 4 35.23 27.99 -10.08
C ILE A 4 34.66 26.61 -10.46
N VAL A 5 35.42 25.78 -11.19
CA VAL A 5 34.91 24.49 -11.70
C VAL A 5 34.80 23.43 -10.58
N SER A 6 35.63 23.52 -9.54
CA SER A 6 35.62 22.55 -8.43
C SER A 6 34.42 22.68 -7.49
N LYS A 7 33.74 23.84 -7.45
CA LYS A 7 32.58 24.05 -6.56
C LYS A 7 31.26 23.59 -7.19
N MET A 8 31.19 23.53 -8.52
CA MET A 8 29.96 23.23 -9.26
C MET A 8 29.66 21.72 -9.32
N ASN A 9 30.69 20.86 -9.34
CA ASN A 9 30.52 19.41 -9.29
C ASN A 9 30.10 18.88 -7.91
N THR A 10 30.46 19.58 -6.83
CA THR A 10 30.13 19.15 -5.47
C THR A 10 28.67 19.42 -5.12
N VAL A 11 28.08 20.49 -5.67
CA VAL A 11 26.66 20.84 -5.45
C VAL A 11 25.72 19.87 -6.16
N ILE A 12 26.09 19.42 -7.37
CA ILE A 12 25.30 18.45 -8.15
C ILE A 12 25.36 17.06 -7.52
N LEU A 13 26.50 16.68 -6.93
CA LEU A 13 26.63 15.39 -6.24
C LEU A 13 25.89 15.36 -4.89
N GLY A 14 25.81 16.50 -4.19
CA GLY A 14 25.08 16.61 -2.92
C GLY A 14 23.56 16.55 -3.07
N THR A 15 23.01 17.01 -4.20
CA THR A 15 21.55 16.97 -4.45
C THR A 15 21.07 15.57 -4.81
N LEU A 16 21.88 14.75 -5.50
CA LEU A 16 21.49 13.39 -5.90
C LEU A 16 21.31 12.43 -4.71
N ILE A 17 22.01 12.65 -3.59
CA ILE A 17 21.93 11.80 -2.38
C ILE A 17 20.66 12.09 -1.56
N MET A 18 20.10 13.31 -1.64
CA MET A 18 18.85 13.64 -0.92
C MET A 18 17.59 13.06 -1.58
N LEU A 19 17.62 12.67 -2.86
CA LEU A 19 16.47 12.08 -3.54
C LEU A 19 16.21 10.59 -3.22
N LEU A 20 17.14 9.91 -2.55
CA LEU A 20 17.03 8.46 -2.26
C LEU A 20 16.45 8.15 -0.87
N SER A 21 16.20 9.15 -0.04
CA SER A 21 15.70 8.96 1.33
C SER A 21 14.17 8.76 1.44
N ALA A 22 13.44 8.61 0.33
CA ALA A 22 11.98 8.46 0.35
C ALA A 22 11.49 7.00 0.43
N CYS A 23 12.36 6.01 0.24
CA CYS A 23 11.99 4.59 0.19
C CYS A 23 11.90 3.94 1.58
N ALA A 24 10.99 4.40 2.43
CA ALA A 24 10.58 3.61 3.60
C ALA A 24 9.15 3.91 4.08
N ASN A 25 8.38 4.70 3.33
CA ASN A 25 6.97 4.89 3.65
C ASN A 25 6.21 3.66 3.15
N VAL A 26 5.60 2.94 4.10
CA VAL A 26 4.63 1.89 3.82
C VAL A 26 3.48 2.54 3.07
N GLU A 27 3.45 2.38 1.75
CA GLU A 27 2.46 3.01 0.89
C GLU A 27 1.10 2.39 1.18
N LEU A 28 0.16 3.20 1.68
CA LEU A 28 -1.21 2.73 1.96
C LEU A 28 -2.02 2.68 0.66
N TYR A 29 -1.85 3.67 -0.22
CA TYR A 29 -2.69 3.81 -1.39
C TYR A 29 -2.01 3.22 -2.63
N VAL A 30 -2.19 1.92 -2.85
CA VAL A 30 -1.58 1.17 -3.96
C VAL A 30 -2.62 0.32 -4.70
N PRO A 31 -2.45 0.05 -6.00
CA PRO A 31 -3.28 -0.93 -6.69
C PRO A 31 -3.08 -2.32 -6.05
N LYS A 32 -4.14 -3.12 -6.01
CA LYS A 32 -4.06 -4.48 -5.49
C LYS A 32 -3.20 -5.35 -6.41
N GLU A 33 -2.20 -6.01 -5.84
CA GLU A 33 -1.27 -6.91 -6.53
C GLU A 33 -1.46 -8.36 -6.08
N GLY A 34 -1.96 -9.19 -6.99
CA GLY A 34 -2.17 -10.63 -6.76
C GLY A 34 -3.11 -10.90 -5.57
N ASP A 35 -2.74 -11.90 -4.76
CA ASP A 35 -3.53 -12.35 -3.60
C ASP A 35 -3.19 -11.60 -2.30
N THR A 36 -2.35 -10.56 -2.37
CA THR A 36 -2.01 -9.78 -1.19
C THR A 36 -3.25 -9.00 -0.74
N PRO A 37 -3.68 -9.10 0.54
CA PRO A 37 -4.83 -8.35 1.05
C PRO A 37 -4.45 -6.90 1.32
N HIS A 38 -4.02 -6.20 0.28
CA HIS A 38 -3.57 -4.81 0.32
C HIS A 38 -3.74 -4.12 -1.04
N GLY A 39 -4.49 -3.03 -1.05
CA GLY A 39 -4.64 -2.14 -2.20
C GLY A 39 -6.06 -1.99 -2.70
N TYR A 40 -6.24 -1.10 -3.68
CA TYR A 40 -7.52 -0.85 -4.34
C TYR A 40 -7.69 -1.72 -5.59
N TYR A 41 -8.93 -2.08 -5.90
CA TYR A 41 -9.29 -2.64 -7.21
C TYR A 41 -10.70 -2.18 -7.60
N ALA A 42 -10.99 -2.20 -8.90
CA ALA A 42 -12.33 -2.01 -9.42
C ALA A 42 -12.72 -3.13 -10.39
N GLN A 43 -14.01 -3.48 -10.38
CA GLN A 43 -14.62 -4.39 -11.32
C GLN A 43 -15.87 -3.75 -11.92
N GLN A 44 -15.95 -3.71 -13.24
CA GLN A 44 -17.14 -3.22 -13.92
C GLN A 44 -18.28 -4.24 -13.81
N ILE A 45 -19.46 -3.80 -13.35
CA ILE A 45 -20.69 -4.61 -13.36
C ILE A 45 -21.49 -4.31 -14.64
N THR A 46 -21.68 -3.03 -14.93
CA THR A 46 -22.42 -2.53 -16.10
C THR A 46 -21.68 -1.33 -16.71
N PRO A 47 -22.07 -0.80 -17.88
CA PRO A 47 -21.39 0.35 -18.49
C PRO A 47 -21.17 1.54 -17.53
N ASN A 48 -22.11 1.76 -16.61
CA ASN A 48 -22.09 2.89 -15.69
C ASN A 48 -21.97 2.47 -14.21
N SER A 49 -21.74 1.19 -13.91
CA SER A 49 -21.67 0.71 -12.53
C SER A 49 -20.46 -0.18 -12.28
N TYR A 50 -19.83 0.02 -11.12
CA TYR A 50 -18.60 -0.63 -10.71
C TYR A 50 -18.68 -1.07 -9.25
N LEU A 51 -18.04 -2.20 -8.96
CA LEU A 51 -17.59 -2.53 -7.61
C LEU A 51 -16.20 -1.94 -7.43
N VAL A 52 -16.05 -1.02 -6.50
CA VAL A 52 -14.77 -0.45 -6.08
C VAL A 52 -14.47 -0.98 -4.71
N SER A 53 -13.28 -1.55 -4.49
CA SER A 53 -12.91 -1.97 -3.14
C SER A 53 -11.51 -1.52 -2.78
N TYR A 54 -11.27 -1.49 -1.48
CA TYR A 54 -9.96 -1.36 -0.90
C TYR A 54 -9.82 -2.35 0.25
N GLU A 55 -8.72 -3.09 0.25
CA GLU A 55 -8.40 -4.10 1.25
C GLU A 55 -7.06 -3.77 1.90
N THR A 56 -6.90 -4.08 3.19
CA THR A 56 -5.62 -3.89 3.88
C THR A 56 -5.49 -4.73 5.14
N TYR A 57 -4.26 -5.14 5.42
CA TYR A 57 -3.84 -5.68 6.71
C TYR A 57 -3.16 -4.63 7.61
N LYS A 58 -3.08 -3.38 7.15
CA LYS A 58 -2.43 -2.28 7.87
C LYS A 58 -3.31 -1.82 9.03
N PRO A 59 -2.72 -1.32 10.13
CA PRO A 59 -3.47 -0.92 11.32
C PRO A 59 -4.15 0.44 11.16
N ILE A 60 -5.09 0.55 10.20
CA ILE A 60 -5.92 1.73 9.94
C ILE A 60 -7.37 1.44 10.33
N THR A 61 -8.17 2.48 10.59
CA THR A 61 -9.59 2.37 10.93
C THR A 61 -10.42 1.97 9.73
N SER A 62 -11.61 1.44 9.96
CA SER A 62 -12.51 1.01 8.88
C SER A 62 -13.04 2.23 8.09
N GLU A 63 -13.14 3.39 8.73
CA GLU A 63 -13.41 4.70 8.10
C GLU A 63 -12.25 5.14 7.18
N GLU A 64 -11.00 4.90 7.56
CA GLU A 64 -9.85 5.15 6.68
C GLU A 64 -9.84 4.21 5.48
N VAL A 65 -10.21 2.93 5.64
CA VAL A 65 -10.37 1.95 4.55
C VAL A 65 -11.45 2.41 3.57
N GLU A 66 -12.61 2.82 4.08
CA GLU A 66 -13.72 3.36 3.28
C GLU A 66 -13.30 4.64 2.52
N SER A 67 -12.59 5.55 3.20
CA SER A 67 -12.09 6.78 2.60
C SER A 67 -11.15 6.50 1.42
N LEU A 68 -10.33 5.45 1.50
CA LEU A 68 -9.43 5.03 0.41
C LEU A 68 -10.21 4.41 -0.76
N ALA A 69 -11.27 3.64 -0.49
CA ALA A 69 -12.17 3.13 -1.52
C ALA A 69 -12.91 4.27 -2.24
N LEU A 70 -13.47 5.23 -1.49
CA LEU A 70 -14.14 6.41 -2.03
C LEU A 70 -13.19 7.29 -2.86
N ARG A 71 -11.95 7.46 -2.40
CA ARG A 71 -10.93 8.17 -3.17
C ARG A 71 -10.70 7.49 -4.53
N TYR A 72 -10.56 6.16 -4.55
CA TYR A 72 -10.38 5.45 -5.81
C TYR A 72 -11.63 5.50 -6.70
N ALA A 73 -12.83 5.45 -6.14
CA ALA A 73 -14.08 5.67 -6.89
C ALA A 73 -14.11 7.05 -7.57
N ALA A 74 -13.66 8.11 -6.89
CA ALA A 74 -13.56 9.45 -7.46
C ALA A 74 -12.51 9.53 -8.59
N GLU A 75 -11.34 8.90 -8.39
CA GLU A 75 -10.29 8.83 -9.41
C GLU A 75 -10.76 8.08 -10.67
N LEU A 76 -11.44 6.93 -10.49
CA LEU A 76 -12.03 6.14 -11.57
C LEU A 76 -13.11 6.91 -12.32
N THR A 77 -14.00 7.61 -11.60
CA THR A 77 -15.06 8.45 -12.20
C THR A 77 -14.46 9.51 -13.12
N ARG A 78 -13.39 10.18 -12.66
CA ARG A 78 -12.67 11.19 -13.45
C ARG A 78 -11.96 10.58 -14.65
N GLU A 79 -11.30 9.44 -14.48
CA GLU A 79 -10.60 8.73 -15.56
C GLU A 79 -11.54 8.33 -16.69
N LEU A 80 -12.73 7.84 -16.32
CA LEU A 80 -13.79 7.45 -17.24
C LEU A 80 -14.64 8.63 -17.77
N LYS A 81 -14.30 9.87 -17.38
CA LYS A 81 -14.94 11.11 -17.82
C LYS A 81 -16.42 11.25 -17.43
N PHE A 82 -16.84 10.62 -16.34
CA PHE A 82 -18.13 10.88 -15.72
C PHE A 82 -18.05 12.14 -14.84
N GLY A 83 -19.21 12.77 -14.58
CA GLY A 83 -19.28 13.99 -13.79
C GLY A 83 -19.37 13.71 -12.29
N VAL A 84 -20.14 12.69 -11.92
CA VAL A 84 -20.39 12.30 -10.53
C VAL A 84 -20.54 10.78 -10.42
N PHE A 85 -20.41 10.28 -9.19
CA PHE A 85 -20.79 8.92 -8.82
C PHE A 85 -21.68 8.96 -7.58
N GLU A 86 -22.58 8.00 -7.49
CA GLU A 86 -23.40 7.71 -6.31
C GLU A 86 -22.98 6.36 -5.74
N VAL A 87 -22.87 6.27 -4.42
CA VAL A 87 -22.64 5.00 -3.73
C VAL A 87 -24.01 4.36 -3.48
N ILE A 88 -24.27 3.24 -4.14
CA ILE A 88 -25.53 2.49 -4.05
C ILE A 88 -25.51 1.53 -2.88
N HIS A 89 -24.35 0.90 -2.65
CA HIS A 89 -24.16 -0.06 -1.59
C HIS A 89 -22.74 0.03 -1.02
N THR A 90 -22.62 -0.19 0.29
CA THR A 90 -21.35 -0.29 1.00
C THR A 90 -21.37 -1.59 1.80
N ASP A 91 -20.37 -2.43 1.58
CA ASP A 91 -20.11 -3.64 2.34
C ASP A 91 -18.76 -3.52 3.06
N LEU A 92 -18.74 -3.93 4.33
CA LEU A 92 -17.56 -3.83 5.19
C LEU A 92 -17.29 -5.18 5.83
N GLU A 93 -16.14 -5.74 5.51
CA GLU A 93 -15.68 -7.03 6.01
C GLU A 93 -14.44 -6.83 6.89
N GLU A 94 -14.44 -7.43 8.09
CA GLU A 94 -13.24 -7.55 8.92
C GLU A 94 -13.02 -9.02 9.27
N ASN A 95 -11.86 -9.55 8.91
CA ASN A 95 -11.46 -10.94 9.16
C ASN A 95 -10.13 -11.00 9.91
N VAL A 96 -9.91 -12.09 10.64
CA VAL A 96 -8.64 -12.38 11.32
C VAL A 96 -8.01 -13.58 10.67
N ASP A 97 -6.90 -13.35 9.99
CA ASP A 97 -6.11 -14.38 9.33
C ASP A 97 -4.92 -14.80 10.20
N LEU A 98 -4.63 -16.09 10.20
CA LEU A 98 -3.46 -16.65 10.87
C LEU A 98 -2.34 -16.80 9.84
N VAL A 99 -1.27 -16.03 10.02
CA VAL A 99 -0.10 -16.07 9.14
C VAL A 99 1.04 -16.79 9.86
N GLU A 100 1.51 -17.89 9.27
CA GLU A 100 2.68 -18.61 9.76
C GLU A 100 3.97 -17.83 9.42
N SER A 101 4.76 -17.55 10.44
CA SER A 101 6.11 -17.02 10.29
C SER A 101 7.10 -18.19 10.36
N PRO A 102 7.92 -18.40 9.32
CA PRO A 102 8.91 -19.47 9.32
C PRO A 102 10.02 -19.21 10.35
N GLU A 103 10.70 -20.30 10.75
CA GLU A 103 11.92 -20.20 11.55
C GLU A 103 13.02 -19.50 10.73
N LEU A 104 13.66 -18.49 11.32
CA LEU A 104 14.80 -17.81 10.72
C LEU A 104 16.08 -18.17 11.48
N ARG A 105 17.10 -18.60 10.75
CA ARG A 105 18.44 -18.85 11.28
C ARG A 105 19.38 -17.74 10.81
N GLY A 106 19.73 -16.84 11.72
CA GLY A 106 20.67 -15.76 11.44
C GLY A 106 22.11 -16.22 11.58
N THR A 107 23.00 -15.69 10.73
CA THR A 107 24.46 -15.81 10.91
C THR A 107 24.92 -14.89 12.03
N THR A 108 25.57 -15.45 13.05
CA THR A 108 26.17 -14.73 14.17
C THR A 108 27.42 -13.94 13.81
N TYR A 109 27.66 -12.89 14.59
CA TYR A 109 28.93 -12.20 14.70
C TYR A 109 30.03 -13.13 15.24
N ALA A 110 31.26 -12.99 14.73
CA ALA A 110 32.43 -13.73 15.19
C ALA A 110 32.74 -13.37 16.65
N SER A 111 32.50 -14.31 17.56
CA SER A 111 32.96 -14.25 18.95
C SER A 111 34.27 -15.04 19.09
N LEU A 112 35.20 -14.54 19.91
CA LEU A 112 36.50 -15.17 20.22
C LEU A 112 36.38 -16.60 20.81
N HIS A 113 35.18 -17.08 21.12
CA HIS A 113 34.92 -18.37 21.79
C HIS A 113 33.98 -19.32 21.00
N GLY A 114 33.72 -19.03 19.71
CA GLY A 114 32.93 -19.90 18.83
C GLY A 114 31.72 -19.22 18.21
N SER A 115 31.23 -19.79 17.11
CA SER A 115 30.03 -19.32 16.42
C SER A 115 28.81 -19.76 17.23
N ASN A 116 28.06 -18.80 17.78
CA ASN A 116 26.70 -19.09 18.23
C ASN A 116 25.79 -19.18 16.99
N THR A 117 24.51 -19.49 17.10
CA THR A 117 23.56 -19.29 15.98
C THR A 117 22.31 -18.70 16.59
N ALA A 118 21.88 -17.54 16.11
CA ALA A 118 20.62 -16.98 16.55
C ALA A 118 19.50 -17.68 15.76
N VAL A 119 18.63 -18.37 16.48
CA VAL A 119 17.44 -19.02 15.91
C VAL A 119 16.22 -18.24 16.39
N THR A 120 15.46 -17.70 15.45
CA THR A 120 14.11 -17.16 15.71
C THR A 120 13.13 -18.29 15.41
N PRO A 121 12.43 -18.84 16.41
CA PRO A 121 11.54 -19.98 16.21
C PRO A 121 10.35 -19.60 15.31
N ALA A 122 9.78 -20.59 14.63
CA ALA A 122 8.53 -20.41 13.90
C ALA A 122 7.39 -20.06 14.87
N TYR A 123 6.52 -19.15 14.46
CA TYR A 123 5.33 -18.77 15.24
C TYR A 123 4.20 -18.34 14.30
N THR A 124 2.97 -18.46 14.77
CA THR A 124 1.79 -17.96 14.06
C THR A 124 1.44 -16.57 14.60
N ARG A 125 1.14 -15.62 13.72
CA ARG A 125 0.62 -14.32 14.10
C ARG A 125 -0.78 -14.11 13.54
N GLU A 126 -1.63 -13.48 14.34
CA GLU A 126 -2.93 -12.98 13.89
C GLU A 126 -2.73 -11.68 13.11
N VAL A 127 -3.32 -11.60 11.93
CA VAL A 127 -3.36 -10.43 11.07
C VAL A 127 -4.82 -10.08 10.81
N ARG A 128 -5.22 -8.87 11.17
CA ARG A 128 -6.58 -8.39 10.88
C ARG A 128 -6.60 -7.80 9.48
N VAL A 129 -7.45 -8.36 8.62
CA VAL A 129 -7.69 -7.87 7.27
C VAL A 129 -9.02 -7.15 7.25
N LYS A 130 -9.02 -5.94 6.70
CA LYS A 130 -10.20 -5.11 6.52
C LYS A 130 -10.43 -4.90 5.03
N ARG A 131 -11.67 -5.02 4.59
CA ARG A 131 -12.08 -4.74 3.22
C ARG A 131 -13.35 -3.90 3.23
N VAL A 132 -13.37 -2.87 2.39
CA VAL A 132 -14.60 -2.15 2.05
C VAL A 132 -14.85 -2.32 0.56
N THR A 133 -16.07 -2.69 0.20
CA THR A 133 -16.55 -2.77 -1.17
C THR A 133 -17.70 -1.80 -1.36
N LEU A 134 -17.57 -0.94 -2.36
CA LEU A 134 -18.55 0.06 -2.76
C LEU A 134 -19.14 -0.35 -4.10
N GLU A 135 -20.46 -0.48 -4.18
CA GLU A 135 -21.14 -0.46 -5.47
C GLU A 135 -21.44 0.99 -5.83
N ILE A 136 -20.88 1.46 -6.94
CA ILE A 136 -21.06 2.82 -7.42
C ILE A 136 -21.82 2.85 -8.74
N LEU A 137 -22.63 3.88 -8.92
CA LEU A 137 -23.29 4.23 -10.17
C LEU A 137 -22.78 5.60 -10.64
N MET A 138 -22.24 5.66 -11.84
CA MET A 138 -21.70 6.88 -12.45
C MET A 138 -22.72 7.52 -13.38
N SER A 139 -22.70 8.85 -13.44
CA SER A 139 -23.56 9.62 -14.34
C SER A 139 -22.85 10.82 -14.93
N GLU A 140 -23.40 11.32 -16.03
CA GLU A 140 -22.92 12.53 -16.69
C GLU A 140 -23.07 13.75 -15.76
N PRO A 141 -22.23 14.78 -15.91
CA PRO A 141 -22.38 16.01 -15.14
C PRO A 141 -23.76 16.63 -15.38
N LEU A 142 -24.39 17.10 -14.29
CA LEU A 142 -25.65 17.86 -14.30
C LEU A 142 -25.50 19.21 -15.00
#